data_AF-A0A5M5C6Z4-F1
#
_entry.id   AF-A0A5M5C6Z4-F1
#
_cell.length_a   1.000
_cell.length_b   1.000
_cell.length_c   1.000
_cell.angle_alpha   90.00
_cell.angle_beta   90.00
_cell.angle_gamma   90.00
#
_symmetry.space_group_name_H-M   'P 1'
#
loop_
_entity.id
_entity.type
_entity.pdbx_description
1 polymer ?
#
loop_
_entity_poly.entity_id
_entity_poly.type
_entity_poly.pdbx_seq_one_letter_code
_entity_poly.pdbx_strand_id
1 'polypeptide(L)'
;MKGVHNHVESNEDVENELYELFLEARDSYSSEVKGRQVRLDYFIELFLSSHYYIDCEYAKCKNAHRRNLTLIRQLFTDSFHLVRPLFVKPSLTQAELSALVNSHLTSAVYSKKRAAYSLGCSFTDKQIEHMVSISEEYHIFKTMDGSNLRDALRSLFGCQNGFRLQVCHIRKAVVFFDELLECNLIGRNWQTVLDRCGLLVSVRSGKLINRTSLSSSLSKARASVAAEYQSIRKAVFEMKKEELYESR
;
A
#
# COMPACT_ATOMS: atom_id res chain seq x y z
N MET A 1 31.80 27.33 -5.89
CA MET A 1 31.47 28.67 -6.42
C MET A 1 30.15 29.06 -5.78
N LYS A 2 30.05 30.23 -5.15
CA LYS A 2 28.80 30.73 -4.57
C LYS A 2 27.83 31.00 -5.72
N GLY A 3 26.87 30.11 -5.93
CA GLY A 3 25.76 30.37 -6.86
C GLY A 3 24.98 31.56 -6.31
N VAL A 4 24.75 32.57 -7.15
CA VAL A 4 23.87 33.68 -6.80
C VAL A 4 22.47 33.10 -6.70
N HIS A 5 21.90 33.07 -5.50
CA HIS A 5 20.52 32.65 -5.30
C HIS A 5 19.59 33.65 -6.01
N ASN A 6 18.83 33.18 -6.99
CA ASN A 6 17.79 33.97 -7.62
C ASN A 6 16.56 33.99 -6.70
N HIS A 7 16.10 35.20 -6.35
CA HIS A 7 14.92 35.34 -5.52
C HIS A 7 13.69 34.82 -6.23
N VAL A 8 12.83 34.12 -5.47
CA VAL A 8 11.56 33.61 -5.99
C VAL A 8 10.60 34.78 -6.22
N GLU A 9 10.26 35.05 -7.47
CA GLU A 9 9.27 36.04 -7.88
C GLU A 9 8.06 35.40 -8.57
N SER A 10 8.22 34.18 -9.07
CA SER A 10 7.24 33.41 -9.81
C SER A 10 7.28 31.93 -9.44
N ASN A 11 6.30 31.16 -9.94
CA ASN A 11 6.34 29.70 -9.85
C ASN A 11 7.46 29.09 -10.71
N GLU A 12 7.84 29.77 -11.80
CA GLU A 12 8.90 29.34 -12.70
C GLU A 12 10.25 29.29 -11.95
N ASP A 13 10.52 30.26 -11.06
CA ASP A 13 11.72 30.27 -10.23
C ASP A 13 11.78 29.05 -9.29
N VAL A 14 10.63 28.64 -8.75
CA VAL A 14 10.53 27.45 -7.88
C VAL A 14 10.80 26.18 -8.69
N GLU A 15 10.26 26.10 -9.90
CA GLU A 15 10.47 24.97 -10.80
C GLU A 15 11.91 24.89 -11.32
N ASN A 16 12.55 26.03 -11.58
CA ASN A 16 13.94 26.14 -11.98
C ASN A 16 14.87 25.63 -10.87
N GLU A 17 14.68 26.09 -9.63
CA GLU A 17 15.46 25.61 -8.49
C GLU A 17 15.29 24.10 -8.27
N LEU A 18 14.06 23.58 -8.37
CA LEU A 18 13.80 22.14 -8.27
C LEU A 18 14.57 21.35 -9.34
N TYR A 19 14.62 21.88 -10.56
CA TYR A 19 15.32 21.29 -11.68
C TYR A 19 16.83 21.25 -11.46
N GLU A 20 17.42 22.37 -11.02
CA GLU A 20 18.85 22.45 -10.68
C GLU A 20 19.23 21.47 -9.56
N LEU A 21 18.46 21.45 -8.46
CA LEU A 21 18.67 20.52 -7.35
C LEU A 21 18.58 19.05 -7.80
N PHE A 22 17.64 18.73 -8.70
CA PHE A 22 17.49 17.37 -9.21
C PHE A 22 18.68 16.96 -10.10
N LEU A 23 19.17 17.85 -10.96
CA LEU A 23 20.35 17.58 -11.78
C LEU A 23 21.58 17.33 -10.91
N GLU A 24 21.80 18.16 -9.89
CA GLU A 24 22.92 17.97 -8.96
C GLU A 24 22.81 16.65 -8.19
N ALA A 25 21.60 16.31 -7.72
CA ALA A 25 21.34 15.03 -7.06
C ALA A 25 21.60 13.84 -7.98
N ARG A 26 21.19 13.92 -9.25
CA ARG A 26 21.43 12.88 -10.27
C ARG A 26 22.92 12.70 -10.54
N ASP A 27 23.64 13.79 -10.71
CA ASP A 27 25.06 13.76 -11.06
C ASP A 27 25.87 13.20 -9.87
N SER A 28 25.53 13.63 -8.65
CA SER A 28 26.11 13.10 -7.41
C SER A 28 25.75 11.64 -7.15
N TYR A 29 24.54 11.21 -7.50
CA TYR A 29 24.13 9.80 -7.39
C TYR A 29 25.04 8.88 -8.23
N SER A 30 25.45 9.34 -9.42
CA SER A 30 26.28 8.54 -10.32
C SER A 30 27.70 8.31 -9.78
N SER A 31 28.28 9.26 -9.07
CA SER A 31 29.59 9.10 -8.43
C SER A 31 29.52 8.34 -7.10
N GLU A 32 28.58 8.68 -6.22
CA GLU A 32 28.50 8.15 -4.87
C GLU A 32 27.84 6.77 -4.79
N VAL A 33 26.65 6.61 -5.38
CA VAL A 33 25.86 5.37 -5.25
C VAL A 33 26.33 4.32 -6.26
N LYS A 34 26.52 4.69 -7.54
CA LYS A 34 27.01 3.73 -8.54
C LYS A 34 28.52 3.47 -8.42
N GLY A 35 29.32 4.49 -8.11
CA GLY A 35 30.78 4.38 -8.01
C GLY A 35 31.27 3.83 -6.67
N ARG A 36 30.84 4.43 -5.56
CA ARG A 36 31.31 4.09 -4.20
C ARG A 36 30.39 3.15 -3.42
N GLN A 37 29.30 2.69 -4.03
CA GLN A 37 28.31 1.79 -3.42
C GLN A 37 27.68 2.35 -2.14
N VAL A 38 27.56 3.68 -2.02
CA VAL A 38 26.86 4.32 -0.91
C VAL A 38 25.39 3.89 -0.93
N ARG A 39 24.83 3.54 0.23
CA ARG A 39 23.40 3.24 0.34
C ARG A 39 22.56 4.46 -0.07
N LEU A 40 21.54 4.23 -0.90
CA LEU A 40 20.66 5.29 -1.43
C LEU A 40 20.01 6.14 -0.33
N ASP A 41 19.56 5.52 0.75
CA ASP A 41 18.91 6.21 1.88
C ASP A 41 19.87 7.11 2.65
N TYR A 42 21.14 6.71 2.75
CA TYR A 42 22.18 7.53 3.36
C TYR A 42 22.62 8.67 2.43
N PHE A 43 22.78 8.39 1.14
CA PHE A 43 23.10 9.39 0.12
C PHE A 43 22.08 10.53 0.11
N ILE A 44 20.78 10.22 0.09
CA ILE A 44 19.75 11.26 0.02
C ILE A 44 19.73 12.13 1.27
N GLU A 45 19.89 11.57 2.48
CA GLU A 45 19.93 12.38 3.70
C GLU A 45 21.16 13.28 3.77
N LEU A 46 22.32 12.82 3.26
CA LEU A 46 23.51 13.67 3.15
C LEU A 46 23.30 14.80 2.14
N PHE A 47 22.75 14.49 0.96
CA PHE A 47 22.44 15.50 -0.06
C PHE A 47 21.48 16.57 0.48
N LEU A 48 20.40 16.17 1.16
CA LEU A 48 19.45 17.11 1.73
C LEU A 48 20.06 17.93 2.87
N SER A 49 20.96 17.33 3.66
CA SER A 49 21.66 18.03 4.74
C SER A 49 22.62 19.08 4.19
N SER A 50 23.33 18.79 3.08
CA SER A 50 24.25 19.75 2.45
C SER A 50 23.53 20.92 1.77
N HIS A 51 22.26 20.73 1.39
CA HIS A 51 21.44 21.76 0.75
C HIS A 51 20.45 22.42 1.70
N TYR A 52 20.43 22.10 3.00
CA TYR A 52 19.37 22.55 3.91
C TYR A 52 19.24 24.08 4.01
N TYR A 53 20.36 24.80 3.96
CA TYR A 53 20.39 26.25 4.10
C TYR A 53 20.55 26.93 2.74
N ILE A 54 19.77 28.00 2.54
CA ILE A 54 19.99 28.97 1.47
C ILE A 54 20.41 30.31 2.05
N ASP A 55 21.30 30.99 1.33
CA ASP A 55 21.81 32.32 1.68
C ASP A 55 20.81 33.40 1.22
N CYS A 56 19.64 33.44 1.87
CA CYS A 56 18.55 34.34 1.53
C CYS A 56 17.64 34.57 2.74
N GLU A 57 17.34 35.83 3.08
CA GLU A 57 16.51 36.15 4.26
C GLU A 57 14.99 36.15 3.98
N TYR A 58 14.58 36.15 2.72
CA TYR A 58 13.17 36.19 2.37
C TYR A 58 12.47 34.87 2.68
N ALA A 59 11.45 34.92 3.55
CA ALA A 59 10.66 33.75 3.93
C ALA A 59 10.05 33.01 2.71
N LYS A 60 9.63 33.76 1.67
CA LYS A 60 9.13 33.16 0.41
C LYS A 60 10.16 32.22 -0.24
N CYS A 61 11.43 32.61 -0.27
CA CYS A 61 12.51 31.83 -0.86
C CYS A 61 12.84 30.62 0.04
N LYS A 62 12.98 30.83 1.36
CA LYS A 62 13.23 29.74 2.32
C LYS A 62 12.15 28.65 2.25
N ASN A 63 10.88 29.06 2.11
CA ASN A 63 9.75 28.15 2.01
C ASN A 63 9.72 27.38 0.68
N ALA A 64 9.96 28.07 -0.44
CA ALA A 64 10.05 27.44 -1.76
C ALA A 64 11.18 26.41 -1.82
N HIS A 65 12.36 26.79 -1.33
CA HIS A 65 13.51 25.91 -1.24
C HIS A 65 13.24 24.67 -0.39
N ARG A 66 12.67 24.86 0.81
CA ARG A 66 12.30 23.76 1.69
C ARG A 66 11.26 22.83 1.05
N ARG A 67 10.32 23.37 0.27
CA ARG A 67 9.37 22.58 -0.51
C ARG A 67 10.09 21.75 -1.57
N ASN A 68 11.04 22.35 -2.28
CA ASN A 68 11.83 21.66 -3.30
C ASN A 68 12.68 20.52 -2.71
N LEU A 69 13.37 20.76 -1.60
CA LEU A 69 14.09 19.69 -0.87
C LEU A 69 13.16 18.55 -0.43
N THR A 70 11.94 18.88 0.00
CA THR A 70 10.94 17.87 0.38
C THR A 70 10.53 17.02 -0.83
N LEU A 71 10.30 17.63 -1.99
CA LEU A 71 10.01 16.92 -3.22
C LEU A 71 11.19 16.03 -3.64
N ILE A 72 12.43 16.54 -3.60
CA ILE A 72 13.63 15.74 -3.90
C ILE A 72 13.70 14.51 -3.00
N ARG A 73 13.49 14.66 -1.67
CA ARG A 73 13.44 13.52 -0.74
C ARG A 73 12.43 12.47 -1.23
N GLN A 74 11.19 12.90 -1.45
CA GLN A 74 10.08 12.04 -1.84
C GLN A 74 10.32 11.32 -3.17
N LEU A 75 10.91 12.01 -4.15
CA LEU A 75 11.28 11.43 -5.43
C LEU A 75 12.32 10.32 -5.26
N PHE A 76 13.32 10.52 -4.39
CA PHE A 76 14.39 9.55 -4.16
C PHE A 76 14.02 8.42 -3.19
N THR A 77 13.02 8.61 -2.33
CA THR A 77 12.56 7.58 -1.37
C THR A 77 11.31 6.83 -1.86
N ASP A 78 10.25 7.57 -2.16
CA ASP A 78 8.91 7.01 -2.36
C ASP A 78 8.66 6.67 -3.84
N SER A 79 9.26 7.46 -4.74
CA SER A 79 9.07 7.34 -6.18
C SER A 79 10.36 7.06 -6.95
N PHE A 80 11.34 6.42 -6.31
CA PHE A 80 12.64 6.16 -6.92
C PHE A 80 12.53 5.36 -8.24
N HIS A 81 11.52 4.52 -8.37
CA HIS A 81 11.24 3.77 -9.59
C HIS A 81 10.90 4.66 -10.80
N LEU A 82 10.28 5.82 -10.59
CA LEU A 82 10.01 6.82 -11.64
C LEU A 82 11.27 7.62 -11.97
N VAL A 83 12.12 7.85 -10.97
CA VAL A 83 13.35 8.64 -11.07
C VAL A 83 14.49 7.86 -11.73
N ARG A 84 14.60 6.56 -11.43
CA ARG A 84 15.71 5.69 -11.87
C ARG A 84 15.98 5.73 -13.38
N PRO A 85 14.98 5.72 -14.28
CA PRO A 85 15.22 5.81 -15.73
C PRO A 85 15.91 7.11 -16.15
N LEU A 86 15.69 8.22 -15.43
CA LEU A 86 16.27 9.53 -15.75
C LEU A 86 17.78 9.58 -15.47
N PHE A 87 18.32 8.67 -14.65
CA PHE A 87 19.75 8.61 -14.33
C PHE A 87 20.60 7.91 -15.40
N VAL A 88 19.96 7.31 -16.41
CA VAL A 88 20.64 6.67 -17.54
C VAL A 88 20.57 7.55 -18.79
N LYS A 89 19.70 8.57 -18.77
CA LYS A 89 19.58 9.53 -19.87
C LYS A 89 20.76 10.51 -19.88
N PRO A 90 21.38 10.77 -21.05
CA PRO A 90 22.49 11.71 -21.19
C PRO A 90 22.06 13.16 -20.98
N SER A 91 20.82 13.50 -21.35
CA SER A 91 20.20 14.79 -21.11
C SER A 91 18.83 14.60 -20.47
N LEU A 92 18.51 15.49 -19.55
CA LEU A 92 17.19 15.62 -18.93
C LEU A 92 16.71 17.02 -19.26
N THR A 93 15.42 17.17 -19.56
CA THR A 93 14.78 18.47 -19.75
C THR A 93 13.90 18.81 -18.55
N GLN A 94 13.63 20.09 -18.35
CA GLN A 94 12.75 20.56 -17.27
C GLN A 94 11.31 20.02 -17.44
N ALA A 95 10.81 19.96 -18.68
CA ALA A 95 9.49 19.39 -18.98
C ALA A 95 9.38 17.91 -18.58
N GLU A 96 10.44 17.12 -18.76
CA GLU A 96 10.47 15.72 -18.32
C GLU A 96 10.44 15.60 -16.80
N LEU A 97 11.17 16.47 -16.08
CA LEU A 97 11.10 16.52 -14.63
C LEU A 97 9.70 16.94 -14.16
N SER A 98 9.10 17.97 -14.75
CA SER A 98 7.75 18.42 -14.42
C SER A 98 6.71 17.34 -14.69
N ALA A 99 6.82 16.59 -15.79
CA ALA A 99 5.95 15.44 -16.06
C ALA A 99 6.10 14.34 -15.00
N LEU A 100 7.32 14.06 -14.55
CA LEU A 100 7.58 13.09 -13.47
C LEU A 100 7.01 13.58 -12.13
N VAL A 101 7.22 14.84 -11.77
CA VAL A 101 6.67 15.44 -10.55
C VAL A 101 5.15 15.42 -10.60
N ASN A 102 4.55 15.75 -11.74
CA ASN A 102 3.11 15.64 -11.93
C ASN A 102 2.65 14.19 -11.78
N SER A 103 3.36 13.22 -12.35
CA SER A 103 3.06 11.80 -12.14
C SER A 103 3.15 11.43 -10.65
N HIS A 104 4.16 11.90 -9.92
CA HIS A 104 4.30 11.68 -8.48
C HIS A 104 3.14 12.27 -7.67
N LEU A 105 2.72 13.49 -7.99
CA LEU A 105 1.68 14.22 -7.26
C LEU A 105 0.25 13.78 -7.61
N THR A 106 0.04 13.34 -8.86
CA THR A 106 -1.28 12.96 -9.40
C THR A 106 -1.51 11.46 -9.46
N SER A 107 -0.47 10.63 -9.28
CA SER A 107 -0.64 9.20 -9.10
C SER A 107 -1.55 9.00 -7.90
N ALA A 108 -2.76 8.53 -8.17
CA ALA A 108 -3.85 8.46 -7.20
C ALA A 108 -3.36 7.77 -5.93
N VAL A 109 -3.27 8.54 -4.85
CA VAL A 109 -2.94 8.10 -3.50
C VAL A 109 -1.49 7.62 -3.37
N TYR A 110 -0.72 8.36 -2.56
CA TYR A 110 0.44 7.88 -1.83
C TYR A 110 0.08 6.58 -1.05
N SER A 111 0.01 5.45 -1.75
CA SER A 111 0.23 4.17 -1.12
C SER A 111 1.73 4.11 -0.93
N LYS A 112 2.20 4.57 0.24
CA LYS A 112 3.46 4.08 0.85
C LYS A 112 3.61 2.65 0.36
N LYS A 113 4.70 2.30 -0.34
CA LYS A 113 4.95 0.92 -0.80
C LYS A 113 4.81 0.01 0.42
N ARG A 114 3.58 -0.43 0.66
CA ARG A 114 3.23 -1.43 1.64
C ARG A 114 3.89 -2.63 1.03
N ALA A 115 4.87 -3.20 1.74
CA ALA A 115 5.29 -4.56 1.44
C ALA A 115 4.03 -5.32 1.06
N ALA A 116 3.94 -5.81 -0.18
CA ALA A 116 2.68 -6.23 -0.78
C ALA A 116 1.98 -7.12 0.24
N TYR A 117 0.96 -6.57 0.91
CA TYR A 117 0.35 -7.27 2.01
C TYR A 117 -0.37 -8.42 1.35
N SER A 118 0.05 -9.63 1.70
CA SER A 118 -0.51 -10.86 1.17
C SER A 118 -1.11 -11.63 2.32
N LEU A 119 -2.26 -12.23 2.06
CA LEU A 119 -2.85 -13.23 2.95
C LEU A 119 -2.13 -14.58 2.86
N GLY A 120 -1.07 -14.70 2.03
CA GLY A 120 -0.28 -15.93 1.91
C GLY A 120 -1.09 -17.10 1.33
N CYS A 121 -2.11 -16.80 0.53
CA CYS A 121 -3.06 -17.77 0.01
C CYS A 121 -2.99 -17.86 -1.51
N SER A 122 -3.32 -19.05 -2.04
CA SER A 122 -3.60 -19.28 -3.45
C SER A 122 -4.80 -20.21 -3.50
N PHE A 123 -5.95 -19.67 -3.90
CA PHE A 123 -7.21 -20.40 -3.93
C PHE A 123 -7.54 -20.82 -5.36
N THR A 124 -8.00 -22.06 -5.51
CA THR A 124 -8.57 -22.55 -6.78
C THR A 124 -9.95 -21.95 -7.01
N ASP A 125 -10.41 -22.01 -8.26
CA ASP A 125 -11.76 -21.59 -8.63
C ASP A 125 -12.84 -22.31 -7.83
N LYS A 126 -12.67 -23.62 -7.57
CA LYS A 126 -13.58 -24.42 -6.74
C LYS A 126 -13.61 -23.93 -5.28
N GLN A 127 -12.46 -23.64 -4.70
CA GLN A 127 -12.37 -23.10 -3.33
C GLN A 127 -13.07 -21.74 -3.23
N ILE A 128 -12.91 -20.87 -4.22
CA ILE A 128 -13.63 -19.59 -4.27
C ILE A 128 -15.14 -19.83 -4.33
N GLU A 129 -15.64 -20.76 -5.14
CA GLU A 129 -17.07 -21.09 -5.18
C GLU A 129 -17.58 -21.62 -3.83
N HIS A 130 -16.84 -22.51 -3.17
CA HIS A 130 -17.24 -23.01 -1.85
C HIS A 130 -17.27 -21.88 -0.82
N MET A 131 -16.30 -20.95 -0.87
CA MET A 131 -16.31 -19.76 -0.02
C MET A 131 -17.49 -18.83 -0.33
N VAL A 132 -17.94 -18.71 -1.58
CA VAL A 132 -19.18 -18.01 -1.95
C VAL A 132 -20.37 -18.68 -1.28
N SER A 133 -20.53 -20.00 -1.43
CA SER A 133 -21.64 -20.76 -0.82
C SER A 133 -21.67 -20.62 0.71
N ILE A 134 -20.52 -20.75 1.38
CA ILE A 134 -20.39 -20.54 2.84
C ILE A 134 -20.80 -19.10 3.21
N SER A 135 -20.36 -18.12 2.42
CA SER A 135 -20.65 -16.71 2.69
C SER A 135 -22.13 -16.39 2.54
N GLU A 136 -22.80 -16.97 1.56
CA GLU A 136 -24.23 -16.84 1.31
C GLU A 136 -25.06 -17.57 2.36
N GLU A 137 -24.74 -18.83 2.68
CA GLU A 137 -25.46 -19.65 3.67
C GLU A 137 -25.42 -19.00 5.06
N TYR A 138 -24.24 -18.54 5.49
CA TYR A 138 -24.05 -17.98 6.84
C TYR A 138 -24.16 -16.45 6.89
N HIS A 139 -24.44 -15.80 5.76
CA HIS A 139 -24.55 -14.35 5.63
C HIS A 139 -23.30 -13.62 6.18
N ILE A 140 -22.13 -14.01 5.71
CA ILE A 140 -20.85 -13.47 6.20
C ILE A 140 -20.52 -12.16 5.51
N PHE A 141 -20.55 -12.17 4.18
CA PHE A 141 -20.14 -11.06 3.32
C PHE A 141 -21.28 -10.60 2.41
N LYS A 142 -21.15 -9.37 1.92
CA LYS A 142 -22.02 -8.76 0.91
C LYS A 142 -21.17 -7.89 -0.01
N THR A 143 -21.62 -7.66 -1.24
CA THR A 143 -20.99 -6.70 -2.16
C THR A 143 -21.65 -5.32 -2.04
N MET A 144 -20.87 -4.25 -2.22
CA MET A 144 -21.34 -2.86 -2.04
C MET A 144 -22.33 -2.43 -3.14
N ASP A 145 -22.17 -2.97 -4.34
CA ASP A 145 -22.76 -2.53 -5.61
C ASP A 145 -23.55 -3.64 -6.32
N GLY A 146 -23.78 -4.78 -5.65
CA GLY A 146 -24.41 -5.95 -6.27
C GLY A 146 -23.50 -6.69 -7.25
N SER A 147 -22.20 -6.38 -7.27
CA SER A 147 -21.20 -7.16 -8.00
C SER A 147 -21.16 -8.62 -7.52
N ASN A 148 -20.60 -9.49 -8.37
CA ASN A 148 -20.47 -10.92 -8.08
C ASN A 148 -19.57 -11.15 -6.86
N LEU A 149 -20.08 -11.87 -5.86
CA LEU A 149 -19.35 -12.20 -4.65
C LEU A 149 -18.07 -13.02 -4.94
N ARG A 150 -18.08 -13.84 -6.00
CA ARG A 150 -16.92 -14.59 -6.49
C ARG A 150 -15.73 -13.68 -6.76
N ASP A 151 -15.95 -12.63 -7.55
CA ASP A 151 -14.89 -11.70 -7.94
C ASP A 151 -14.49 -10.82 -6.75
N ALA A 152 -15.45 -10.45 -5.91
CA ALA A 152 -15.19 -9.72 -4.68
C ALA A 152 -14.28 -10.52 -3.71
N LEU A 153 -14.49 -11.84 -3.58
CA LEU A 153 -13.61 -12.71 -2.81
C LEU A 153 -12.22 -12.83 -3.44
N ARG A 154 -12.11 -12.91 -4.79
CA ARG A 154 -10.80 -12.87 -5.45
C ARG A 154 -10.04 -11.57 -5.18
N SER A 155 -10.72 -10.43 -5.27
CA SER A 155 -10.13 -9.13 -4.96
C SER A 155 -9.72 -9.02 -3.49
N LEU A 156 -10.51 -9.61 -2.58
CA LEU A 156 -10.20 -9.68 -1.15
C LEU A 156 -8.91 -10.47 -0.91
N PHE A 157 -8.84 -11.71 -1.41
CA PHE A 157 -7.71 -12.60 -1.17
C PHE A 157 -6.45 -12.16 -1.93
N GLY A 158 -6.62 -11.53 -3.09
CA GLY A 158 -5.55 -10.84 -3.82
C GLY A 158 -5.09 -9.53 -3.18
N CYS A 159 -5.72 -9.07 -2.09
CA CYS A 159 -5.42 -7.82 -1.41
C CYS A 159 -5.41 -6.61 -2.36
N GLN A 160 -6.37 -6.58 -3.30
CA GLN A 160 -6.43 -5.55 -4.34
C GLN A 160 -6.53 -4.14 -3.75
N ASN A 161 -5.70 -3.23 -4.27
CA ASN A 161 -5.67 -1.85 -3.75
C ASN A 161 -7.01 -1.13 -3.98
N GLY A 162 -7.50 -0.44 -2.96
CA GLY A 162 -8.77 0.30 -3.00
C GLY A 162 -10.04 -0.56 -2.89
N PHE A 163 -9.92 -1.88 -2.97
CA PHE A 163 -11.04 -2.81 -2.85
C PHE A 163 -11.56 -2.90 -1.40
N ARG A 164 -12.88 -3.04 -1.26
CA ARG A 164 -13.57 -3.18 0.04
C ARG A 164 -14.74 -4.15 -0.08
N LEU A 165 -14.82 -5.08 0.85
CA LEU A 165 -15.92 -6.03 0.99
C LEU A 165 -16.76 -5.71 2.23
N GLN A 166 -18.09 -5.80 2.10
CA GLN A 166 -18.98 -5.60 3.23
C GLN A 166 -19.05 -6.87 4.09
N VAL A 167 -19.00 -6.66 5.41
CA VAL A 167 -19.15 -7.70 6.44
C VAL A 167 -20.48 -7.49 7.13
N CYS A 168 -21.38 -8.47 6.99
CA CYS A 168 -22.69 -8.48 7.64
C CYS A 168 -22.54 -8.77 9.14
N HIS A 169 -21.75 -9.79 9.49
CA HIS A 169 -21.53 -10.23 10.87
C HIS A 169 -20.05 -10.45 11.17
N ILE A 170 -19.43 -9.50 11.89
CA ILE A 170 -17.99 -9.54 12.21
C ILE A 170 -17.57 -10.84 12.92
N ARG A 171 -18.41 -11.40 13.81
CA ARG A 171 -18.08 -12.65 14.52
C ARG A 171 -18.05 -13.86 13.58
N LYS A 172 -18.95 -13.92 12.59
CA LYS A 172 -18.94 -15.00 11.58
C LYS A 172 -17.73 -14.84 10.65
N ALA A 173 -17.43 -13.61 10.24
CA ALA A 173 -16.27 -13.33 9.40
C ALA A 173 -14.95 -13.70 10.08
N VAL A 174 -14.76 -13.37 11.37
CA VAL A 174 -13.53 -13.76 12.07
C VAL A 174 -13.44 -15.27 12.30
N VAL A 175 -14.57 -15.98 12.51
CA VAL A 175 -14.56 -17.45 12.59
C VAL A 175 -14.15 -18.08 11.26
N PHE A 176 -14.66 -17.54 10.16
CA PHE A 176 -14.29 -17.98 8.81
C PHE A 176 -12.79 -17.80 8.54
N PHE A 177 -12.22 -16.62 8.82
CA PHE A 177 -10.78 -16.39 8.66
C PHE A 177 -9.93 -17.20 9.65
N ASP A 178 -10.41 -17.42 10.88
CA ASP A 178 -9.71 -18.26 11.87
C ASP A 178 -9.61 -19.70 11.36
N GLU A 179 -10.70 -20.25 10.82
CA GLU A 179 -10.68 -21.62 10.29
C GLU A 179 -9.82 -21.73 9.02
N LEU A 180 -9.82 -20.73 8.14
CA LEU A 180 -8.89 -20.69 7.01
C LEU A 180 -7.42 -20.73 7.48
N LEU A 181 -7.10 -20.07 8.60
CA LEU A 181 -5.76 -20.11 9.20
C LEU A 181 -5.45 -21.50 9.78
N GLU A 182 -6.37 -22.10 10.55
CA GLU A 182 -6.20 -23.46 11.10
C GLU A 182 -6.02 -24.50 9.99
N CYS A 183 -6.73 -24.31 8.87
CA CYS A 183 -6.57 -25.08 7.64
C CYS A 183 -5.28 -24.73 6.87
N ASN A 184 -4.41 -23.83 7.35
CA ASN A 184 -3.20 -23.35 6.64
C ASN A 184 -3.47 -22.83 5.21
N LEU A 185 -4.64 -22.25 4.99
CA LEU A 185 -5.03 -21.66 3.71
C LEU A 185 -4.67 -20.16 3.63
N ILE A 186 -4.45 -19.51 4.77
CA ILE A 186 -3.99 -18.12 4.88
C ILE A 186 -2.86 -17.98 5.92
N GLY A 187 -2.15 -16.86 5.89
CA GLY A 187 -1.05 -16.53 6.78
C GLY A 187 -1.49 -16.04 8.16
N ARG A 188 -0.63 -16.26 9.16
CA ARG A 188 -0.86 -15.89 10.58
C ARG A 188 -1.11 -14.40 10.82
N ASN A 189 -0.65 -13.54 9.90
CA ASN A 189 -0.79 -12.09 9.99
C ASN A 189 -2.08 -11.55 9.34
N TRP A 190 -3.06 -12.41 9.03
CA TRP A 190 -4.28 -12.04 8.31
C TRP A 190 -5.01 -10.84 8.91
N GLN A 191 -5.13 -10.74 10.24
CA GLN A 191 -5.78 -9.59 10.89
C GLN A 191 -5.07 -8.27 10.59
N THR A 192 -3.74 -8.28 10.59
CA THR A 192 -2.91 -7.12 10.26
C THR A 192 -3.02 -6.79 8.78
N VAL A 193 -3.07 -7.79 7.91
CA VAL A 193 -3.23 -7.60 6.46
C VAL A 193 -4.58 -6.95 6.15
N LEU A 194 -5.69 -7.49 6.68
CA LEU A 194 -7.03 -6.95 6.48
C LEU A 194 -7.16 -5.51 6.98
N ASP A 195 -6.61 -5.23 8.17
CA ASP A 195 -6.61 -3.89 8.78
C ASP A 195 -5.78 -2.89 7.99
N ARG A 196 -4.54 -3.25 7.67
CA ARG A 196 -3.66 -2.37 6.90
C ARG A 196 -4.30 -2.13 5.54
N CYS A 197 -4.62 -3.16 4.77
CA CYS A 197 -5.23 -3.01 3.44
C CYS A 197 -6.61 -2.33 3.48
N GLY A 198 -7.30 -2.27 4.63
CA GLY A 198 -8.61 -1.64 4.75
C GLY A 198 -9.69 -2.39 3.97
N LEU A 199 -9.58 -3.72 3.89
CA LEU A 199 -10.35 -4.57 2.98
C LEU A 199 -11.80 -4.80 3.42
N LEU A 200 -12.13 -4.57 4.70
CA LEU A 200 -13.43 -4.93 5.27
C LEU A 200 -14.15 -3.69 5.80
N VAL A 201 -15.43 -3.57 5.46
CA VAL A 201 -16.34 -2.52 5.94
C VAL A 201 -17.54 -3.17 6.62
N SER A 202 -17.96 -2.64 7.77
CA SER A 202 -19.18 -3.10 8.42
C SER A 202 -20.42 -2.60 7.67
N VAL A 203 -21.34 -3.50 7.30
CA VAL A 203 -22.65 -3.12 6.70
C VAL A 203 -23.43 -2.17 7.61
N ARG A 204 -23.40 -2.42 8.92
CA ARG A 204 -24.20 -1.67 9.90
C ARG A 204 -23.70 -0.25 10.15
N SER A 205 -22.38 -0.05 10.14
CA SER A 205 -21.79 1.24 10.53
C SER A 205 -21.13 1.99 9.38
N GLY A 206 -20.91 1.36 8.23
CA GLY A 206 -20.14 1.92 7.12
C GLY A 206 -18.66 2.14 7.43
N LYS A 207 -18.20 1.78 8.64
CA LYS A 207 -16.81 1.99 9.08
C LYS A 207 -15.93 0.82 8.69
N LEU A 208 -14.65 1.14 8.43
CA LEU A 208 -13.60 0.14 8.27
C LEU A 208 -13.49 -0.73 9.53
N ILE A 209 -13.34 -2.03 9.32
CA ILE A 209 -13.09 -2.98 10.40
C ILE A 209 -11.58 -3.08 10.63
N ASN A 210 -11.13 -2.58 11.79
CA ASN A 210 -9.72 -2.56 12.16
C ASN A 210 -9.27 -3.84 12.91
N ARG A 211 -7.96 -4.00 13.09
CA ARG A 211 -7.34 -5.17 13.75
C ARG A 211 -7.86 -5.39 15.17
N THR A 212 -8.06 -4.33 15.93
CA THR A 212 -8.59 -4.40 17.31
C THR A 212 -10.01 -4.95 17.35
N SER A 213 -10.86 -4.54 16.41
CA SER A 213 -12.22 -5.06 16.26
C SER A 213 -12.23 -6.53 15.84
N LEU A 214 -11.33 -6.93 14.93
CA LEU A 214 -11.15 -8.33 14.52
C LEU A 214 -10.71 -9.19 15.71
N SER A 215 -9.63 -8.80 16.39
CA SER A 215 -9.06 -9.53 17.53
C SER A 215 -10.06 -9.68 18.69
N SER A 216 -10.76 -8.59 19.05
CA SER A 216 -11.76 -8.61 20.12
C SER A 216 -12.97 -9.47 19.76
N SER A 217 -13.41 -9.43 18.49
CA SER A 217 -14.53 -10.25 18.02
C SER A 217 -14.15 -11.72 17.95
N LEU A 218 -12.91 -12.03 17.58
CA LEU A 218 -12.39 -13.39 17.53
C LEU A 218 -12.32 -14.01 18.93
N SER A 219 -11.79 -13.28 19.91
CA SER A 219 -11.76 -13.72 21.31
C SER A 219 -13.18 -14.07 21.80
N LYS A 220 -14.17 -13.20 21.52
CA LYS A 220 -15.58 -13.47 21.87
C LYS A 220 -16.16 -14.65 21.11
N ALA A 221 -15.80 -14.84 19.85
CA ALA A 221 -16.27 -15.97 19.04
C ALA A 221 -15.67 -17.31 19.49
N ARG A 222 -14.42 -17.32 19.96
CA ARG A 222 -13.77 -18.51 20.54
C ARG A 222 -14.37 -18.91 21.89
N ALA A 223 -14.80 -17.94 22.70
CA ALA A 223 -15.49 -18.21 23.97
C ALA A 223 -16.97 -18.62 23.79
N SER A 224 -17.52 -18.49 22.58
CA SER A 224 -18.93 -18.75 22.30
C SER A 224 -19.19 -20.21 21.96
N VAL A 225 -20.26 -20.78 22.51
CA VAL A 225 -20.76 -22.13 22.22
C VAL A 225 -21.81 -22.15 21.09
N ALA A 226 -21.92 -21.07 20.33
CA ALA A 226 -22.91 -20.96 19.26
C ALA A 226 -22.67 -22.03 18.17
N ALA A 227 -23.66 -22.90 17.95
CA ALA A 227 -23.60 -23.99 16.98
C ALA A 227 -23.28 -23.50 15.57
N GLU A 228 -23.78 -22.32 15.19
CA GLU A 228 -23.51 -21.70 13.89
C GLU A 228 -22.00 -21.47 13.65
N TYR A 229 -21.23 -21.13 14.68
CA TYR A 229 -19.77 -20.96 14.52
C TYR A 229 -19.10 -22.30 14.26
N GLN A 230 -19.60 -23.38 14.85
CA GLN A 230 -19.11 -24.72 14.57
C GLN A 230 -19.48 -25.18 13.15
N SER A 231 -20.66 -24.82 12.65
CA SER A 231 -21.06 -25.11 11.28
C SER A 231 -20.17 -24.40 10.26
N ILE A 232 -19.86 -23.12 10.47
CA ILE A 232 -18.91 -22.36 9.62
C ILE A 232 -17.53 -23.03 9.61
N ARG A 233 -17.01 -23.40 10.79
CA ARG A 233 -15.71 -24.09 10.89
C ARG A 233 -15.70 -25.40 10.10
N LYS A 234 -16.74 -26.21 10.30
CA LYS A 234 -16.90 -27.48 9.58
C LYS A 234 -16.97 -27.28 8.07
N ALA A 235 -17.72 -26.29 7.59
CA ALA A 235 -17.86 -26.04 6.16
C ALA A 235 -16.51 -25.65 5.51
N VAL A 236 -15.72 -24.80 6.16
CA VAL A 236 -14.37 -24.44 5.69
C VAL A 236 -13.42 -25.65 5.75
N PHE A 237 -13.53 -26.48 6.78
CA PHE A 237 -12.72 -27.71 6.90
C PHE A 237 -13.02 -28.73 5.80
N GLU A 238 -14.30 -28.99 5.50
CA GLU A 238 -14.68 -29.93 4.42
C GLU A 238 -14.21 -29.40 3.05
N MET A 239 -14.29 -28.09 2.81
CA MET A 239 -13.73 -27.47 1.60
C MET A 239 -12.23 -27.80 1.41
N LYS A 240 -11.44 -27.83 2.49
CA LYS A 240 -10.02 -28.25 2.40
C LYS A 240 -9.86 -29.75 2.17
N LYS A 241 -10.75 -30.55 2.75
CA LYS A 241 -10.66 -32.02 2.68
C LYS A 241 -10.98 -32.55 1.29
N GLU A 242 -11.96 -31.99 0.59
CA GLU A 242 -12.34 -32.41 -0.77
C GLU A 242 -11.16 -32.32 -1.76
N GLU A 243 -10.24 -31.38 -1.56
CA GLU A 243 -9.02 -31.22 -2.36
C GLU A 243 -8.02 -32.39 -2.18
N LEU A 244 -7.96 -33.00 -0.99
CA LEU A 244 -7.08 -34.13 -0.70
C LEU A 244 -7.56 -35.44 -1.34
N TYR A 245 -8.85 -35.55 -1.63
CA TYR A 245 -9.42 -36.73 -2.29
C TYR A 245 -9.38 -36.62 -3.82
N GLU A 246 -9.44 -35.42 -4.39
CA GLU A 246 -9.28 -35.19 -5.84
C GLU A 246 -7.81 -35.25 -6.31
N SER A 247 -6.84 -35.13 -5.39
CA SER A 247 -5.41 -35.20 -5.69
C SER A 247 -4.81 -36.62 -5.59
N ARG A 248 -5.65 -37.66 -5.44
CA ARG A 248 -5.29 -39.09 -5.46
C ARG A 248 -5.90 -39.77 -6.66
#